data_AF-A0A2A3F4Y0-F1
#
_entry.id   AF-A0A2A3F4Y0-F1
#
_cell.length_a   1.000
_cell.length_b   1.000
_cell.length_c   1.000
_cell.angle_alpha   90.00
_cell.angle_beta   90.00
_cell.angle_gamma   90.00
#
_symmetry.space_group_name_H-M   'P 1'
#
loop_
_entity.id
_entity.type
_entity.pdbx_description
1 polymer ?
#
loop_
_entity_poly.entity_id
_entity_poly.type
_entity_poly.pdbx_seq_one_letter_code
_entity_poly.pdbx_strand_id
1 'polypeptide(L)'
;MFGLSLSFLPFVGGTDGSRNAAPVVLSHDQVEEIGRELDALRDRTVADLGAEDREYIYKIIKAQRGFEVAGRGLMYLGFFPPAWIAGVGALGVSKILDNMEIGHNVMHGQYDWMREPGLNSRVFEWDTVCPADQWKHSHNYMHHTYTNILGRDRDIGYGILRIDEAQKWNPYYLGNPVYAFFLMMLFEWGVMMHDLEAENVIQGKRKWRDVKPLLKGWWRKAGRQVLKDYVIFPALTGPLFVPTLLGNVTANLIRNVWAYSIIFCGHFPTGVQSFTEDETAEETRGEWYVRQMLGSANIEGSPLFHIMSGNLSHQIEHHLFPDLPAHRYPEMAPVVKALCEKHGLPYNTGGFFKQIGSVWGKIFTFALPPGLVSSDTPPGVIVERQKTAA
;
A
#
# COMPACT_ATOMS: atom_id res chain seq x y z
N MET A 1 20.38 18.49 28.73
CA MET A 1 19.63 17.89 27.62
C MET A 1 20.07 16.44 27.51
N PHE A 2 19.24 15.51 27.99
CA PHE A 2 19.45 14.08 27.73
C PHE A 2 18.48 13.72 26.60
N GLY A 3 19.00 13.61 25.38
CA GLY A 3 18.24 13.01 24.27
C GLY A 3 18.00 11.54 24.61
N LEU A 4 16.75 11.09 24.57
CA LEU A 4 16.43 9.68 24.71
C LEU A 4 16.80 8.97 23.41
N SER A 5 17.94 8.30 23.39
CA SER A 5 18.31 7.40 22.31
C SER A 5 17.37 6.19 22.35
N LEU A 6 16.46 6.07 21.38
CA LEU A 6 15.54 4.94 21.24
C LEU A 6 16.24 3.64 20.74
N SER A 7 17.57 3.61 20.77
CA SER A 7 18.44 2.49 20.38
C SER A 7 18.17 1.18 21.14
N PHE A 8 17.39 1.22 22.22
CA PHE A 8 17.02 0.03 23.00
C PHE A 8 15.87 -0.78 22.40
N LEU A 9 15.18 -0.26 21.38
CA LEU A 9 14.20 -1.04 20.62
C LEU A 9 14.94 -1.83 19.52
N PRO A 10 14.98 -3.18 19.57
CA PRO A 10 15.77 -4.01 18.64
C PRO A 10 15.32 -3.92 17.17
N PHE A 11 14.25 -3.18 16.87
CA PHE A 11 13.70 -2.95 15.53
C PHE A 11 13.96 -1.53 14.99
N VAL A 12 14.55 -0.64 15.79
CA VAL A 12 14.78 0.78 15.46
C VAL A 12 16.28 1.07 15.24
N GLY A 13 17.16 0.13 15.58
CA GLY A 13 18.60 0.26 15.34
C GLY A 13 18.96 0.01 13.88
N GLY A 14 19.24 1.08 13.13
CA GLY A 14 20.08 0.98 11.94
C GLY A 14 21.44 0.40 12.33
N THR A 15 21.99 -0.48 11.49
CA THR A 15 23.39 -0.89 11.63
C THR A 15 24.26 0.35 11.67
N ASP A 16 25.14 0.45 12.68
CA ASP A 16 26.03 1.57 13.03
C ASP A 16 27.02 2.03 11.92
N GLY A 17 26.83 1.56 10.68
CA GLY A 17 27.64 1.88 9.49
C GLY A 17 26.99 2.83 8.49
N SER A 18 25.70 3.21 8.61
CA SER A 18 25.02 4.04 7.59
C SER A 18 25.13 5.55 7.81
N ARG A 19 25.56 6.02 9.00
CA ARG A 19 25.58 7.46 9.33
C ARG A 19 26.58 8.29 8.50
N ASN A 20 27.52 7.64 7.80
CA ASN A 20 28.63 8.31 7.11
C ASN A 20 28.89 7.78 5.67
N ALA A 21 27.98 7.02 5.06
CA ALA A 21 28.18 6.62 3.67
C ALA A 21 27.96 7.83 2.74
N ALA A 22 28.88 8.03 1.80
CA ALA A 22 28.73 9.07 0.79
C ALA A 22 27.44 8.86 -0.01
N PRO A 23 26.75 9.93 -0.44
CA PRO A 23 25.57 9.80 -1.27
C PRO A 23 25.92 9.08 -2.59
N VAL A 24 25.00 8.26 -3.06
CA VAL A 24 25.11 7.65 -4.40
C VAL A 24 24.86 8.75 -5.41
N VAL A 25 25.84 9.03 -6.27
CA VAL A 25 25.71 10.02 -7.35
C VAL A 25 25.49 9.27 -8.66
N LEU A 26 24.33 9.47 -9.28
CA LEU A 26 24.01 8.93 -10.59
C LEU A 26 24.24 9.99 -11.66
N SER A 27 25.04 9.66 -12.67
CA SER A 27 25.17 10.49 -13.86
C SER A 27 23.90 10.45 -14.71
N HIS A 28 23.68 11.48 -15.52
CA HIS A 28 22.60 11.53 -16.50
C HIS A 28 22.54 10.26 -17.35
N ASP A 29 23.69 9.79 -17.87
CA ASP A 29 23.74 8.61 -18.75
C ASP A 29 23.40 7.30 -17.99
N GLN A 30 23.71 7.21 -16.69
CA GLN A 30 23.31 6.07 -15.85
C GLN A 30 21.79 6.04 -15.61
N VAL A 31 21.17 7.20 -15.39
CA VAL A 31 19.71 7.28 -15.19
C VAL A 31 18.96 6.93 -16.48
N GLU A 32 19.45 7.39 -17.63
CA GLU A 32 18.92 7.00 -18.92
C GLU A 32 19.10 5.50 -19.22
N GLU A 33 20.21 4.90 -18.77
CA GLU A 33 20.42 3.45 -18.86
C GLU A 33 19.41 2.67 -17.99
N ILE A 34 19.22 3.07 -16.74
CA ILE A 34 18.21 2.49 -15.84
C ILE A 34 16.82 2.54 -16.48
N GLY A 35 16.44 3.70 -17.04
CA GLY A 35 15.16 3.85 -17.71
C GLY A 35 14.96 2.88 -18.87
N ARG A 36 15.96 2.74 -19.74
CA ARG A 36 15.91 1.80 -20.87
C ARG A 36 15.85 0.34 -20.41
N GLU A 37 16.60 -0.04 -19.38
CA GLU A 37 16.60 -1.43 -18.88
C GLU A 37 15.26 -1.83 -18.24
N LEU A 38 14.63 -0.89 -17.51
CA LEU A 38 13.31 -1.11 -16.90
C LEU A 38 12.20 -1.12 -17.96
N ASP A 39 12.27 -0.27 -18.98
CA ASP A 39 11.36 -0.32 -20.13
C ASP A 39 11.48 -1.66 -20.87
N ALA A 40 12.71 -2.12 -21.12
CA ALA A 40 12.94 -3.42 -21.74
C ALA A 40 12.45 -4.60 -20.89
N LEU A 41 12.48 -4.47 -19.55
CA LEU A 41 11.88 -5.43 -18.62
C LEU A 41 10.35 -5.40 -18.71
N ARG A 42 9.74 -4.23 -18.76
CA ARG A 42 8.29 -4.10 -18.94
C ARG A 42 7.86 -4.72 -20.26
N ASP A 43 8.51 -4.36 -21.36
CA ASP A 43 8.13 -4.77 -22.70
C ASP A 43 8.20 -6.29 -22.89
N ARG A 44 9.24 -6.94 -22.38
CA ARG A 44 9.33 -8.42 -22.43
C ARG A 44 8.25 -9.11 -21.60
N THR A 45 7.92 -8.57 -20.42
CA THR A 45 6.86 -9.13 -19.58
C THR A 45 5.49 -8.94 -20.25
N VAL A 46 5.23 -7.78 -20.86
CA VAL A 46 4.00 -7.52 -21.63
C VAL A 46 3.88 -8.47 -22.82
N ALA A 47 4.99 -8.71 -23.53
CA ALA A 47 5.01 -9.63 -24.68
C ALA A 47 4.75 -11.09 -24.30
N ASP A 48 5.03 -11.47 -23.06
CA ASP A 48 4.84 -12.83 -22.52
C ASP A 48 3.46 -13.05 -21.87
N LEU A 49 2.63 -12.01 -21.72
CA LEU A 49 1.30 -12.14 -21.11
C LEU A 49 0.42 -13.12 -21.90
N GLY A 50 -0.20 -14.07 -21.20
CA GLY A 50 -0.91 -15.14 -21.86
C GLY A 50 -1.78 -16.01 -20.97
N ALA A 51 -1.92 -17.27 -21.37
CA ALA A 51 -2.85 -18.22 -20.74
C ALA A 51 -2.53 -18.46 -19.26
N GLU A 52 -1.25 -18.41 -18.88
CA GLU A 52 -0.81 -18.60 -17.49
C GLU A 52 -1.36 -17.51 -16.56
N ASP A 53 -1.22 -16.23 -16.93
CA ASP A 53 -1.74 -15.09 -16.16
C ASP A 53 -3.26 -15.17 -16.00
N ARG A 54 -3.95 -15.53 -17.10
CA ARG A 54 -5.40 -15.70 -17.12
C ARG A 54 -5.83 -16.84 -16.21
N GLU A 55 -5.15 -17.98 -16.26
CA GLU A 55 -5.47 -19.11 -15.40
C GLU A 55 -5.19 -18.80 -13.93
N TYR A 56 -4.11 -18.06 -13.66
CA TYR A 56 -3.75 -17.62 -12.32
C TYR A 56 -4.90 -16.84 -11.69
N ILE A 57 -5.35 -15.76 -12.33
CA ILE A 57 -6.39 -14.91 -11.74
C ILE A 57 -7.72 -15.65 -11.57
N TYR A 58 -8.06 -16.55 -12.48
CA TYR A 58 -9.25 -17.41 -12.32
C TYR A 58 -9.12 -18.39 -11.15
N LYS A 59 -7.93 -18.96 -10.91
CA LYS A 59 -7.67 -19.81 -9.73
C LYS A 59 -7.82 -19.01 -8.45
N ILE A 60 -7.30 -17.78 -8.39
CA ILE A 60 -7.48 -16.88 -7.23
C ILE A 60 -8.95 -16.53 -7.00
N ILE A 61 -9.69 -16.13 -8.04
CA ILE A 61 -11.13 -15.83 -7.93
C ILE A 61 -11.91 -17.04 -7.45
N LYS A 62 -11.59 -18.24 -7.96
CA LYS A 62 -12.24 -19.49 -7.51
C LYS A 62 -11.94 -19.77 -6.04
N ALA A 63 -10.69 -19.60 -5.60
CA ALA A 63 -10.30 -19.78 -4.21
C ALA A 63 -11.02 -18.77 -3.29
N GLN A 64 -11.00 -17.48 -3.64
CA GLN A 64 -11.69 -16.42 -2.91
C GLN A 64 -13.18 -16.73 -2.74
N ARG A 65 -13.88 -17.06 -3.83
CA ARG A 65 -15.31 -17.44 -3.78
C ARG A 65 -15.55 -18.71 -2.96
N GLY A 66 -14.66 -19.69 -3.04
CA GLY A 66 -14.71 -20.90 -2.23
C GLY A 66 -14.62 -20.59 -0.73
N PHE A 67 -13.68 -19.74 -0.33
CA PHE A 67 -13.55 -19.28 1.05
C PHE A 67 -14.74 -18.43 1.50
N GLU A 68 -15.30 -17.58 0.63
CA GLU A 68 -16.52 -16.82 0.93
C GLU A 68 -17.68 -17.78 1.24
N VAL A 69 -17.96 -18.71 0.33
CA VAL A 69 -19.07 -19.67 0.49
C VAL A 69 -18.87 -20.55 1.72
N ALA A 70 -17.66 -21.08 1.93
CA ALA A 70 -17.33 -21.88 3.10
C ALA A 70 -17.51 -21.09 4.39
N GLY A 71 -16.98 -19.86 4.43
CA GLY A 71 -17.08 -18.96 5.58
C GLY A 71 -18.53 -18.63 5.93
N ARG A 72 -19.34 -18.24 4.94
CA ARG A 72 -20.78 -17.97 5.14
C ARG A 72 -21.54 -19.23 5.55
N GLY A 73 -21.22 -20.40 4.98
CA GLY A 73 -21.82 -21.68 5.35
C GLY A 73 -21.52 -22.07 6.80
N LEU A 74 -20.26 -21.90 7.24
CA LEU A 74 -19.83 -22.21 8.61
C LEU A 74 -20.49 -21.31 9.67
N MET A 75 -20.96 -20.11 9.31
CA MET A 75 -21.71 -19.25 10.23
C MET A 75 -23.05 -19.87 10.68
N TYR A 76 -23.65 -20.79 9.90
CA TYR A 76 -24.81 -21.57 10.35
C TYR A 76 -24.51 -22.56 11.48
N LEU A 77 -23.22 -22.79 11.77
CA LEU A 77 -22.72 -23.55 12.91
C LEU A 77 -21.96 -22.64 13.89
N GLY A 78 -22.17 -21.32 13.83
CA GLY A 78 -21.42 -20.32 14.61
C GLY A 78 -21.61 -20.41 16.13
N PHE A 79 -22.54 -21.21 16.63
CA PHE A 79 -22.66 -21.55 18.05
C PHE A 79 -21.56 -22.50 18.53
N PHE A 80 -20.93 -23.25 17.61
CA PHE A 80 -19.83 -24.16 17.90
C PHE A 80 -18.50 -23.45 17.66
N PRO A 81 -17.68 -23.17 18.70
CA PRO A 81 -16.52 -22.29 18.57
C PRO A 81 -15.52 -22.68 17.47
N PRO A 82 -15.16 -23.96 17.26
CA PRO A 82 -14.29 -24.34 16.15
C PRO A 82 -14.86 -24.00 14.77
N ALA A 83 -16.16 -24.18 14.56
CA ALA A 83 -16.81 -23.81 13.30
C ALA A 83 -16.86 -22.29 13.10
N TRP A 84 -17.11 -21.53 14.19
CA TRP A 84 -17.05 -20.08 14.14
C TRP A 84 -15.65 -19.58 13.77
N ILE A 85 -14.59 -20.10 14.43
CA ILE A 85 -13.20 -19.73 14.14
C ILE A 85 -12.83 -20.06 12.70
N ALA A 86 -13.17 -21.27 12.22
CA ALA A 86 -12.93 -21.66 10.83
C ALA A 86 -13.69 -20.78 9.85
N GLY A 87 -14.94 -20.42 10.16
CA GLY A 87 -15.75 -19.54 9.32
C GLY A 87 -15.20 -18.12 9.25
N VAL A 88 -14.77 -17.55 10.38
CA VAL A 88 -14.10 -16.24 10.43
C VAL A 88 -12.77 -16.27 9.67
N GLY A 89 -11.98 -17.32 9.85
CA GLY A 89 -10.72 -17.51 9.11
C GLY A 89 -10.96 -17.55 7.60
N ALA A 90 -11.94 -18.33 7.14
CA ALA A 90 -12.32 -18.40 5.73
C ALA A 90 -12.81 -17.04 5.19
N LEU A 91 -13.68 -16.34 5.93
CA LEU A 91 -14.11 -14.99 5.52
C LEU A 91 -12.96 -13.97 5.52
N GLY A 92 -12.04 -14.06 6.46
CA GLY A 92 -10.85 -13.22 6.51
C GLY A 92 -9.96 -13.43 5.28
N VAL A 93 -9.68 -14.68 4.91
CA VAL A 93 -8.92 -15.02 3.69
C VAL A 93 -9.66 -14.55 2.44
N SER A 94 -10.97 -14.79 2.33
CA SER A 94 -11.81 -14.31 1.23
C SER A 94 -11.68 -12.80 1.05
N LYS A 95 -11.83 -12.03 2.13
CA LYS A 95 -11.73 -10.57 2.10
C LYS A 95 -10.33 -10.06 1.76
N ILE A 96 -9.27 -10.73 2.23
CA ILE A 96 -7.89 -10.37 1.87
C ILE A 96 -7.65 -10.60 0.37
N LEU A 97 -8.04 -11.77 -0.16
CA LEU A 97 -7.87 -12.06 -1.59
C LEU A 97 -8.68 -11.12 -2.48
N ASP A 98 -9.93 -10.84 -2.09
CA ASP A 98 -10.77 -9.87 -2.82
C ASP A 98 -10.17 -8.46 -2.81
N ASN A 99 -9.66 -8.01 -1.66
CA ASN A 99 -9.10 -6.66 -1.54
C ASN A 99 -7.75 -6.53 -2.26
N MET A 100 -6.81 -7.45 -2.03
CA MET A 100 -5.41 -7.30 -2.40
C MET A 100 -5.06 -8.00 -3.72
N GLU A 101 -5.32 -9.30 -3.85
CA GLU A 101 -4.87 -10.05 -5.03
C GLU A 101 -5.80 -9.88 -6.24
N ILE A 102 -7.10 -9.62 -6.01
CA ILE A 102 -8.08 -9.42 -7.06
C ILE A 102 -8.36 -7.93 -7.26
N GLY A 103 -8.98 -7.27 -6.29
CA GLY A 103 -9.59 -5.95 -6.49
C GLY A 103 -8.58 -4.85 -6.77
N HIS A 104 -7.53 -4.76 -5.95
CA HIS A 104 -6.41 -3.86 -6.17
C HIS A 104 -5.79 -4.06 -7.57
N ASN A 105 -5.40 -5.29 -7.89
CA ASN A 105 -4.72 -5.64 -9.14
C ASN A 105 -5.59 -5.38 -10.38
N VAL A 106 -6.87 -5.77 -10.35
CA VAL A 106 -7.80 -5.53 -11.47
C VAL A 106 -8.05 -4.04 -11.66
N MET A 107 -8.17 -3.26 -10.59
CA MET A 107 -8.39 -1.81 -10.69
C MET A 107 -7.16 -1.04 -11.15
N HIS A 108 -5.95 -1.58 -10.97
CA HIS A 108 -4.73 -1.09 -11.64
C HIS A 108 -4.67 -1.38 -13.14
N GLY A 109 -5.61 -2.14 -13.68
CA GLY A 109 -5.66 -2.48 -15.11
C GLY A 109 -4.80 -3.67 -15.50
N GLN A 110 -4.26 -4.40 -14.52
CA GLN A 110 -3.33 -5.51 -14.74
C GLN A 110 -3.88 -6.65 -15.62
N TYR A 111 -5.21 -6.76 -15.71
CA TYR A 111 -5.91 -7.77 -16.50
C TYR A 111 -6.75 -7.18 -17.65
N ASP A 112 -6.65 -5.88 -17.94
CA ASP A 112 -7.46 -5.22 -18.99
C ASP A 112 -7.14 -5.76 -20.39
N TRP A 113 -5.92 -6.24 -20.60
CA TRP A 113 -5.48 -6.88 -21.85
C TRP A 113 -6.27 -8.15 -22.18
N MET A 114 -6.83 -8.83 -21.17
CA MET A 114 -7.64 -10.04 -21.36
C MET A 114 -9.01 -9.74 -22.01
N ARG A 115 -9.48 -8.49 -21.91
CA ARG A 115 -10.81 -8.06 -22.37
C ARG A 115 -11.96 -8.91 -21.81
N GLU A 116 -11.79 -9.45 -20.61
CA GLU A 116 -12.79 -10.29 -19.95
C GLU A 116 -13.92 -9.44 -19.35
N PRO A 117 -15.19 -9.78 -19.60
CA PRO A 117 -16.33 -9.08 -19.00
C PRO A 117 -16.27 -9.15 -17.48
N GLY A 118 -16.25 -7.99 -16.83
CA GLY A 118 -16.25 -7.88 -15.36
C GLY A 118 -14.89 -8.05 -14.69
N LEU A 119 -13.82 -8.39 -15.42
CA LEU A 119 -12.45 -8.41 -14.92
C LEU A 119 -11.62 -7.32 -15.62
N ASN A 120 -12.05 -6.07 -15.46
CA ASN A 120 -11.34 -4.92 -16.00
C ASN A 120 -11.51 -3.68 -15.11
N SER A 121 -10.51 -2.83 -15.10
CA SER A 121 -10.37 -1.65 -14.24
C SER A 121 -11.53 -0.65 -14.37
N ARG A 122 -12.23 -0.65 -15.50
CA ARG A 122 -13.29 0.32 -15.81
C ARG A 122 -14.59 0.02 -15.07
N VAL A 123 -14.88 -1.26 -14.82
CA VAL A 123 -16.18 -1.70 -14.26
C VAL A 123 -16.05 -2.49 -12.96
N PHE A 124 -14.85 -2.97 -12.61
CA PHE A 124 -14.66 -3.78 -11.42
C PHE A 124 -14.98 -3.00 -10.15
N GLU A 125 -15.64 -3.66 -9.20
CA GLU A 125 -15.96 -3.14 -7.87
C GLU A 125 -15.64 -4.20 -6.81
N TRP A 126 -14.70 -3.88 -5.92
CA TRP A 126 -14.26 -4.75 -4.83
C TRP A 126 -15.17 -4.68 -3.58
N ASP A 127 -14.97 -5.65 -2.69
CA ASP A 127 -15.69 -5.80 -1.43
C ASP A 127 -15.15 -4.93 -0.28
N THR A 128 -15.08 -3.62 -0.50
CA THR A 128 -14.75 -2.64 0.54
C THR A 128 -15.70 -1.44 0.48
N VAL A 129 -15.62 -0.54 1.45
CA VAL A 129 -16.40 0.70 1.46
C VAL A 129 -15.90 1.76 0.46
N CYS A 130 -14.60 1.73 0.10
CA CYS A 130 -14.00 2.68 -0.84
C CYS A 130 -14.47 2.39 -2.28
N PRO A 131 -15.09 3.35 -3.00
CA PRO A 131 -15.46 3.19 -4.40
C PRO A 131 -14.27 3.01 -5.35
N ALA A 132 -14.45 2.25 -6.43
CA ALA A 132 -13.37 1.98 -7.39
C ALA A 132 -12.90 3.25 -8.14
N ASP A 133 -13.81 4.17 -8.45
CA ASP A 133 -13.48 5.45 -9.08
C ASP A 133 -12.62 6.33 -8.17
N GLN A 134 -12.95 6.36 -6.87
CA GLN A 134 -12.14 7.04 -5.87
C GLN A 134 -10.75 6.41 -5.75
N TRP A 135 -10.68 5.08 -5.59
CA TRP A 135 -9.41 4.37 -5.51
C TRP A 135 -8.49 4.65 -6.71
N LYS A 136 -9.03 4.60 -7.94
CA LYS A 136 -8.27 4.91 -9.14
C LYS A 136 -7.77 6.36 -9.19
N HIS A 137 -8.50 7.29 -8.61
CA HIS A 137 -8.04 8.68 -8.52
C HIS A 137 -6.95 8.84 -7.44
N SER A 138 -7.27 8.46 -6.20
CA SER A 138 -6.39 8.73 -5.06
C SER A 138 -5.14 7.86 -5.07
N HIS A 139 -5.26 6.59 -5.44
CA HIS A 139 -4.14 5.68 -5.44
C HIS A 139 -3.49 5.58 -6.83
N ASN A 140 -4.22 5.15 -7.87
CA ASN A 140 -3.57 4.89 -9.17
C ASN A 140 -3.07 6.17 -9.86
N TYR A 141 -3.76 7.29 -9.73
CA TYR A 141 -3.28 8.55 -10.31
C TYR A 141 -2.41 9.30 -9.31
N MET A 142 -2.95 9.72 -8.16
CA MET A 142 -2.21 10.61 -7.25
C MET A 142 -0.99 9.92 -6.64
N HIS A 143 -1.18 8.76 -5.99
CA HIS A 143 -0.07 8.07 -5.34
C HIS A 143 0.96 7.53 -6.33
N HIS A 144 0.59 6.72 -7.32
CA HIS A 144 1.57 6.12 -8.26
C HIS A 144 2.29 7.13 -9.16
N THR A 145 1.64 8.26 -9.52
CA THR A 145 2.32 9.32 -10.27
C THR A 145 3.30 10.06 -9.36
N TYR A 146 2.87 10.41 -8.15
CA TYR A 146 3.59 11.31 -7.25
C TYR A 146 4.17 10.62 -6.02
N THR A 147 4.49 9.33 -6.10
CA THR A 147 4.88 8.48 -4.97
C THR A 147 5.88 9.16 -4.04
N ASN A 148 5.51 9.26 -2.77
CA ASN A 148 6.30 9.84 -1.70
C ASN A 148 6.75 11.31 -1.92
N ILE A 149 6.09 12.06 -2.82
CA ILE A 149 6.31 13.50 -2.96
C ILE A 149 5.48 14.25 -1.89
N LEU A 150 6.15 14.89 -0.95
CA LEU A 150 5.54 15.64 0.15
C LEU A 150 4.65 16.76 -0.38
N GLY A 151 3.40 16.80 0.11
CA GLY A 151 2.40 17.78 -0.31
C GLY A 151 1.61 17.39 -1.58
N ARG A 152 2.06 16.36 -2.31
CA ARG A 152 1.35 15.78 -3.47
C ARG A 152 0.76 14.41 -3.15
N ASP A 153 1.59 13.50 -2.65
CA ASP A 153 1.16 12.17 -2.24
C ASP A 153 0.44 12.23 -0.90
N ARG A 154 -0.85 11.93 -0.92
CA ARG A 154 -1.70 11.92 0.27
C ARG A 154 -1.54 10.64 1.07
N ASP A 155 -0.96 9.59 0.51
CA ASP A 155 -0.72 8.35 1.22
C ASP A 155 0.37 8.54 2.28
N ILE A 156 1.23 9.57 2.16
CA ILE A 156 2.16 10.01 3.22
C ILE A 156 1.37 10.45 4.46
N GLY A 157 1.19 9.51 5.37
CA GLY A 157 0.47 9.71 6.63
C GLY A 157 -1.04 9.87 6.48
N TYR A 158 -1.63 9.68 5.30
CA TYR A 158 -3.10 9.72 5.07
C TYR A 158 -3.78 11.02 5.54
N GLY A 159 -3.02 12.11 5.64
CA GLY A 159 -3.47 13.39 6.20
C GLY A 159 -3.74 13.41 7.71
N ILE A 160 -3.45 12.33 8.44
CA ILE A 160 -3.68 12.25 9.90
C ILE A 160 -2.42 11.91 10.70
N LEU A 161 -1.42 11.30 10.05
CA LEU A 161 -0.17 10.91 10.67
C LEU A 161 0.97 11.80 10.19
N ARG A 162 1.93 12.03 11.08
CA ARG A 162 3.26 12.53 10.71
C ARG A 162 4.19 11.35 10.48
N ILE A 163 4.65 11.18 9.25
CA ILE A 163 5.50 10.06 8.81
C ILE A 163 6.80 10.55 8.18
N ASP A 164 7.01 11.87 8.10
CA ASP A 164 8.24 12.45 7.58
C ASP A 164 8.77 13.59 8.47
N GLU A 165 10.09 13.80 8.48
CA GLU A 165 10.74 14.88 9.20
C GLU A 165 10.34 16.26 8.69
N ALA A 166 10.23 16.42 7.37
CA ALA A 166 9.90 17.67 6.71
C ALA A 166 8.46 18.12 6.98
N GLN A 167 7.58 17.22 7.43
CA GLN A 167 6.27 17.60 7.93
C GLN A 167 6.40 18.40 9.23
N LYS A 168 5.87 19.62 9.26
CA LYS A 168 5.92 20.49 10.44
C LYS A 168 5.22 19.85 11.64
N TRP A 169 5.97 19.64 12.72
CA TRP A 169 5.41 19.11 13.96
C TRP A 169 4.51 20.11 14.68
N ASN A 170 3.46 19.61 15.34
CA ASN A 170 2.61 20.32 16.29
C ASN A 170 2.02 19.31 17.32
N PRO A 171 1.44 19.77 18.45
CA PRO A 171 0.99 18.89 19.54
C PRO A 171 -0.06 17.83 19.17
N TYR A 172 -0.81 17.99 18.07
CA TYR A 172 -1.72 16.96 17.54
C TYR A 172 -0.99 15.63 17.32
N TYR A 173 0.26 15.69 16.85
CA TYR A 173 1.02 14.48 16.53
C TYR A 173 1.48 13.71 17.76
N LEU A 174 1.32 14.21 18.99
CA LEU A 174 1.48 13.35 20.17
C LEU A 174 0.52 12.15 20.13
N GLY A 175 -0.60 12.27 19.41
CA GLY A 175 -1.55 11.20 19.16
C GLY A 175 -1.18 10.23 18.03
N ASN A 176 -0.05 10.42 17.31
CA ASN A 176 0.34 9.60 16.14
C ASN A 176 0.11 8.09 16.35
N PRO A 177 0.60 7.47 17.45
CA PRO A 177 0.44 6.03 17.65
C PRO A 177 -1.03 5.61 17.84
N VAL A 178 -1.82 6.45 18.50
CA VAL A 178 -3.26 6.21 18.72
C VAL A 178 -4.03 6.34 17.41
N TYR A 179 -3.73 7.38 16.61
CA TYR A 179 -4.35 7.59 15.31
C TYR A 179 -4.00 6.47 14.33
N ALA A 180 -2.73 6.04 14.31
CA ALA A 180 -2.27 4.91 13.51
C ALA A 180 -2.95 3.61 13.92
N PHE A 181 -3.14 3.37 15.22
CA PHE A 181 -3.88 2.21 15.71
C PHE A 181 -5.33 2.21 15.22
N PHE A 182 -6.06 3.31 15.37
CA PHE A 182 -7.44 3.37 14.87
C PHE A 182 -7.53 3.32 13.35
N LEU A 183 -6.58 3.93 12.63
CA LEU A 183 -6.46 3.81 11.18
C LEU A 183 -6.25 2.35 10.77
N MET A 184 -5.37 1.61 11.44
CA MET A 184 -5.14 0.19 11.20
C MET A 184 -6.42 -0.64 11.44
N MET A 185 -7.18 -0.36 12.50
CA MET A 185 -8.41 -1.10 12.81
C MET A 185 -9.56 -0.79 11.83
N LEU A 186 -9.58 0.44 11.29
CA LEU A 186 -10.64 0.98 10.42
C LEU A 186 -10.13 1.29 9.00
N PHE A 187 -9.11 0.58 8.54
CA PHE A 187 -8.32 0.97 7.38
C PHE A 187 -9.14 1.24 6.11
N GLU A 188 -10.11 0.39 5.78
CA GLU A 188 -11.00 0.62 4.63
C GLU A 188 -11.77 1.95 4.68
N TRP A 189 -12.13 2.41 5.88
CA TRP A 189 -12.81 3.67 6.10
C TRP A 189 -11.83 4.83 6.01
N GLY A 190 -10.59 4.64 6.49
CA GLY A 190 -9.48 5.56 6.27
C GLY A 190 -9.22 5.78 4.78
N VAL A 191 -9.12 4.69 4.01
CA VAL A 191 -8.99 4.72 2.54
C VAL A 191 -10.19 5.38 1.88
N MET A 192 -11.43 5.16 2.35
CA MET A 192 -12.56 5.91 1.80
C MET A 192 -12.51 7.40 2.14
N MET A 193 -11.96 7.82 3.28
CA MET A 193 -12.03 9.21 3.72
C MET A 193 -10.83 10.07 3.33
N HIS A 194 -9.65 9.49 3.05
CA HIS A 194 -8.41 10.25 2.82
C HIS A 194 -8.46 11.19 1.59
N ASP A 195 -9.26 10.84 0.58
CA ASP A 195 -9.44 11.63 -0.66
C ASP A 195 -10.44 12.80 -0.51
N LEU A 196 -11.11 12.95 0.64
CA LEU A 196 -12.00 14.11 0.87
C LEU A 196 -11.26 15.43 0.89
N GLU A 197 -9.94 15.39 1.07
CA GLU A 197 -9.12 16.56 1.29
C GLU A 197 -9.79 17.50 2.29
N ALA A 198 -10.25 16.97 3.43
CA ALA A 198 -11.03 17.74 4.39
C ALA A 198 -10.31 19.04 4.78
N GLU A 199 -8.99 19.02 4.84
CA GLU A 199 -8.13 20.19 5.01
C GLU A 199 -8.27 21.22 3.89
N ASN A 200 -8.30 20.83 2.62
CA ASN A 200 -8.50 21.74 1.48
C ASN A 200 -9.91 22.33 1.47
N VAL A 201 -10.91 21.59 1.95
CA VAL A 201 -12.27 22.13 2.15
C VAL A 201 -12.28 23.16 3.27
N ILE A 202 -11.64 22.86 4.40
CA ILE A 202 -11.50 23.78 5.55
C ILE A 202 -10.68 25.03 5.17
N GLN A 203 -9.63 24.87 4.37
CA GLN A 203 -8.79 25.96 3.84
C GLN A 203 -9.43 26.72 2.68
N GLY A 204 -10.63 26.31 2.22
CA GLY A 204 -11.35 26.97 1.11
C GLY A 204 -10.77 26.71 -0.29
N LYS A 205 -9.75 25.84 -0.42
CA LYS A 205 -9.14 25.43 -1.69
C LYS A 205 -10.07 24.53 -2.52
N ARG A 206 -11.02 23.83 -1.88
CA ARG A 206 -12.03 22.99 -2.54
C ARG A 206 -13.43 23.40 -2.10
N LYS A 207 -14.36 23.58 -3.05
CA LYS A 207 -15.74 24.00 -2.76
C LYS A 207 -16.59 22.82 -2.35
N TRP A 208 -17.44 23.01 -1.34
CA TRP A 208 -18.36 21.98 -0.84
C TRP A 208 -19.31 21.41 -1.92
N ARG A 209 -19.67 22.23 -2.91
CA ARG A 209 -20.52 21.81 -4.03
C ARG A 209 -19.90 20.67 -4.85
N ASP A 210 -18.57 20.63 -4.95
CA ASP A 210 -17.85 19.63 -5.74
C ASP A 210 -17.59 18.36 -4.92
N VAL A 211 -17.63 18.45 -3.58
CA VAL A 211 -17.49 17.33 -2.63
C VAL A 211 -18.81 16.58 -2.41
N LYS A 212 -19.94 17.29 -2.40
CA LYS A 212 -21.26 16.73 -2.07
C LYS A 212 -21.69 15.54 -2.96
N PRO A 213 -21.50 15.56 -4.30
CA PRO A 213 -21.86 14.42 -5.16
C PRO A 213 -20.99 13.19 -4.88
N LEU A 214 -19.70 13.38 -4.63
CA LEU A 214 -18.76 12.31 -4.28
C LEU A 214 -19.18 11.62 -2.98
N LEU A 215 -19.42 12.42 -1.92
CA LEU A 215 -19.92 11.91 -0.64
C LEU A 215 -21.19 11.07 -0.80
N LYS A 216 -22.14 11.49 -1.63
CA LYS A 216 -23.37 10.71 -1.88
C LYS A 216 -23.08 9.36 -2.52
N GLY A 217 -22.17 9.32 -3.49
CA GLY A 217 -21.73 8.07 -4.13
C GLY A 217 -21.07 7.11 -3.15
N TRP A 218 -20.17 7.65 -2.33
CA TRP A 218 -19.42 6.91 -1.33
C TRP A 218 -20.32 6.35 -0.24
N TRP A 219 -21.19 7.17 0.36
CA TRP A 219 -22.16 6.72 1.37
C TRP A 219 -23.16 5.71 0.82
N ARG A 220 -23.55 5.81 -0.45
CA ARG A 220 -24.39 4.79 -1.09
C ARG A 220 -23.64 3.44 -1.18
N LYS A 221 -22.36 3.45 -1.54
CA LYS A 221 -21.55 2.22 -1.59
C LYS A 221 -21.32 1.67 -0.18
N ALA A 222 -20.83 2.49 0.74
CA ALA A 222 -20.60 2.12 2.13
C ALA A 222 -21.87 1.58 2.80
N GLY A 223 -23.02 2.24 2.57
CA GLY A 223 -24.32 1.79 3.08
C GLY A 223 -24.72 0.41 2.56
N ARG A 224 -24.47 0.10 1.28
CA ARG A 224 -24.70 -1.26 0.76
C ARG A 224 -23.80 -2.29 1.41
N GLN A 225 -22.53 -1.97 1.65
CA GLN A 225 -21.60 -2.88 2.30
C GLN A 225 -21.97 -3.13 3.76
N VAL A 226 -22.30 -2.07 4.50
CA VAL A 226 -22.76 -2.15 5.88
C VAL A 226 -24.06 -2.96 5.96
N LEU A 227 -25.02 -2.70 5.07
CA LEU A 227 -26.26 -3.47 5.02
C LEU A 227 -25.99 -4.95 4.73
N LYS A 228 -25.12 -5.25 3.75
CA LYS A 228 -24.77 -6.61 3.38
C LYS A 228 -24.12 -7.38 4.54
N ASP A 229 -23.02 -6.86 5.09
CA ASP A 229 -22.20 -7.56 6.07
C ASP A 229 -22.78 -7.51 7.49
N TYR A 230 -23.49 -6.46 7.89
CA TYR A 230 -23.92 -6.29 9.29
C TYR A 230 -25.42 -6.44 9.51
N VAL A 231 -26.21 -6.59 8.43
CA VAL A 231 -27.66 -6.81 8.54
C VAL A 231 -28.10 -8.04 7.76
N ILE A 232 -27.86 -8.11 6.44
CA ILE A 232 -28.38 -9.18 5.58
C ILE A 232 -27.78 -10.53 6.00
N PHE A 233 -26.46 -10.69 5.98
CA PHE A 233 -25.85 -11.98 6.34
C PHE A 233 -26.18 -12.43 7.78
N PRO A 234 -26.08 -11.57 8.80
CA PRO A 234 -26.54 -11.92 10.14
C PRO A 234 -28.02 -12.34 10.19
N ALA A 235 -28.92 -11.59 9.53
CA ALA A 235 -30.35 -11.93 9.49
C ALA A 235 -30.63 -13.27 8.80
N LEU A 236 -29.89 -13.62 7.75
CA LEU A 236 -30.01 -14.91 7.07
C LEU A 236 -29.66 -16.12 7.96
N THR A 237 -28.90 -15.90 9.04
CA THR A 237 -28.58 -16.94 10.04
C THR A 237 -29.56 -17.00 11.21
N GLY A 238 -30.62 -16.17 11.18
CA GLY A 238 -31.73 -16.23 12.14
C GLY A 238 -31.26 -16.07 13.60
N PRO A 239 -31.49 -17.06 14.48
CA PRO A 239 -31.04 -16.99 15.88
C PRO A 239 -29.52 -16.81 16.06
N LEU A 240 -28.72 -17.14 15.06
CA LEU A 240 -27.27 -16.98 15.08
C LEU A 240 -26.82 -15.59 14.59
N PHE A 241 -27.73 -14.61 14.54
CA PHE A 241 -27.45 -13.24 14.13
C PHE A 241 -26.20 -12.65 14.79
N VAL A 242 -26.09 -12.74 16.12
CA VAL A 242 -24.97 -12.13 16.86
C VAL A 242 -23.63 -12.83 16.55
N PRO A 243 -23.52 -14.17 16.60
CA PRO A 243 -22.31 -14.87 16.14
C PRO A 243 -21.88 -14.48 14.71
N THR A 244 -22.82 -14.41 13.77
CA THR A 244 -22.51 -14.03 12.38
C THR A 244 -22.10 -12.57 12.25
N LEU A 245 -22.76 -11.66 12.97
CA LEU A 245 -22.40 -10.25 13.04
C LEU A 245 -20.96 -10.08 13.54
N LEU A 246 -20.63 -10.71 14.67
CA LEU A 246 -19.28 -10.67 15.24
C LEU A 246 -18.26 -11.31 14.28
N GLY A 247 -18.62 -12.41 13.62
CA GLY A 247 -17.75 -13.06 12.65
C GLY A 247 -17.42 -12.15 11.46
N ASN A 248 -18.40 -11.41 10.95
CA ASN A 248 -18.21 -10.44 9.86
C ASN A 248 -17.38 -9.23 10.31
N VAL A 249 -17.61 -8.73 11.53
CA VAL A 249 -16.78 -7.66 12.12
C VAL A 249 -15.33 -8.14 12.26
N THR A 250 -15.10 -9.33 12.79
CA THR A 250 -13.76 -9.90 12.96
C THR A 250 -13.07 -10.13 11.62
N ALA A 251 -13.77 -10.65 10.60
CA ALA A 251 -13.19 -10.85 9.28
C ALA A 251 -12.78 -9.52 8.60
N ASN A 252 -13.62 -8.48 8.69
CA ASN A 252 -13.27 -7.14 8.20
C ASN A 252 -12.10 -6.53 8.98
N LEU A 253 -12.02 -6.78 10.29
CA LEU A 253 -10.91 -6.35 11.13
C LEU A 253 -9.60 -7.04 10.74
N ILE A 254 -9.62 -8.36 10.51
CA ILE A 254 -8.46 -9.12 10.01
C ILE A 254 -7.94 -8.50 8.72
N ARG A 255 -8.83 -8.25 7.75
CA ARG A 255 -8.45 -7.60 6.48
C ARG A 255 -7.89 -6.19 6.70
N ASN A 256 -8.50 -5.37 7.57
CA ASN A 256 -8.01 -4.02 7.86
C ASN A 256 -6.58 -4.01 8.42
N VAL A 257 -6.33 -4.81 9.46
CA VAL A 257 -5.01 -4.92 10.08
C VAL A 257 -3.98 -5.44 9.07
N TRP A 258 -4.35 -6.44 8.28
CA TRP A 258 -3.48 -7.00 7.26
C TRP A 258 -3.14 -6.01 6.15
N ALA A 259 -4.15 -5.41 5.51
CA ALA A 259 -3.96 -4.45 4.42
C ALA A 259 -3.16 -3.22 4.88
N TYR A 260 -3.48 -2.65 6.04
CA TYR A 260 -2.69 -1.57 6.65
C TYR A 260 -1.22 -1.97 6.80
N SER A 261 -0.97 -3.15 7.36
CA SER A 261 0.39 -3.60 7.65
C SER A 261 1.21 -3.77 6.38
N ILE A 262 0.65 -4.37 5.33
CA ILE A 262 1.34 -4.55 4.06
C ILE A 262 1.59 -3.20 3.37
N ILE A 263 0.57 -2.36 3.23
CA ILE A 263 0.67 -1.09 2.50
C ILE A 263 1.65 -0.13 3.20
N PHE A 264 1.60 -0.03 4.53
CA PHE A 264 2.54 0.84 5.26
C PHE A 264 3.98 0.34 5.20
N CYS A 265 4.20 -0.99 5.21
CA CYS A 265 5.53 -1.56 4.99
C CYS A 265 6.07 -1.26 3.58
N GLY A 266 5.21 -0.97 2.61
CA GLY A 266 5.62 -0.59 1.27
C GLY A 266 6.24 0.80 1.18
N HIS A 267 5.86 1.75 2.05
CA HIS A 267 6.17 3.19 1.87
C HIS A 267 6.87 3.88 3.03
N PHE A 268 6.76 3.33 4.24
CA PHE A 268 7.26 4.02 5.43
C PHE A 268 8.36 3.32 6.24
N PRO A 269 8.85 2.12 5.92
CA PRO A 269 9.92 1.55 6.73
C PRO A 269 11.22 2.36 6.59
N THR A 270 12.17 2.06 7.47
CA THR A 270 13.52 2.65 7.40
C THR A 270 14.15 2.35 6.05
N GLY A 271 14.76 3.37 5.43
CA GLY A 271 15.40 3.26 4.10
C GLY A 271 14.56 3.80 2.96
N VAL A 272 13.24 3.94 3.14
CA VAL A 272 12.36 4.57 2.16
C VAL A 272 12.46 6.09 2.23
N GLN A 273 12.62 6.72 1.07
CA GLN A 273 12.83 8.15 0.92
C GLN A 273 11.51 8.88 0.60
N SER A 274 11.46 10.15 1.02
CA SER A 274 10.43 11.12 0.61
C SER A 274 11.10 12.20 -0.22
N PHE A 275 10.31 12.84 -1.09
CA PHE A 275 10.81 13.81 -2.05
C PHE A 275 10.02 15.12 -1.95
N THR A 276 10.63 16.22 -2.35
CA THR A 276 9.97 17.52 -2.50
C THR A 276 9.47 17.70 -3.94
N GLU A 277 8.52 18.62 -4.13
CA GLU A 277 8.06 18.99 -5.47
C GLU A 277 9.20 19.56 -6.33
N ASP A 278 10.11 20.33 -5.73
CA ASP A 278 11.24 20.92 -6.45
C ASP A 278 12.25 19.85 -6.91
N GLU A 279 12.52 18.84 -6.08
CA GLU A 279 13.39 17.69 -6.43
C GLU A 279 12.82 16.78 -7.52
N THR A 280 11.55 16.94 -7.86
CA THR A 280 10.84 16.11 -8.85
C THR A 280 10.28 16.94 -10.01
N ALA A 281 10.47 18.26 -9.96
CA ALA A 281 10.10 19.15 -11.05
C ALA A 281 10.85 18.74 -12.33
N GLU A 282 10.10 18.49 -13.41
CA GLU A 282 10.63 18.09 -14.72
C GLU A 282 11.40 16.75 -14.74
N GLU A 283 11.03 15.80 -13.88
CA GLU A 283 11.66 14.47 -13.89
C GLU A 283 11.50 13.78 -15.26
N THR A 284 12.62 13.24 -15.74
CA THR A 284 12.65 12.29 -16.85
C THR A 284 12.05 10.94 -16.43
N ARG A 285 11.80 10.07 -17.40
CA ARG A 285 11.31 8.71 -17.12
C ARG A 285 12.29 7.90 -16.26
N GLY A 286 13.60 8.03 -16.49
CA GLY A 286 14.61 7.36 -15.68
C GLY A 286 14.63 7.90 -14.25
N GLU A 287 14.52 9.21 -14.06
CA GLU A 287 14.44 9.82 -12.73
C GLU A 287 13.17 9.38 -11.99
N TRP A 288 12.03 9.32 -12.68
CA TRP A 288 10.79 8.76 -12.14
C TRP A 288 11.02 7.33 -11.64
N TYR A 289 11.66 6.47 -12.43
CA TYR A 289 11.96 5.09 -12.02
C TYR A 289 12.87 5.01 -10.80
N VAL A 290 13.94 5.82 -10.75
CA VAL A 290 14.81 5.90 -9.57
C VAL A 290 14.02 6.31 -8.34
N ARG A 291 13.16 7.33 -8.46
CA ARG A 291 12.28 7.77 -7.38
C ARG A 291 11.35 6.66 -6.89
N GLN A 292 10.71 5.93 -7.80
CA GLN A 292 9.83 4.81 -7.45
C GLN A 292 10.58 3.72 -6.66
N MET A 293 11.81 3.38 -7.04
CA MET A 293 12.63 2.40 -6.31
C MET A 293 13.03 2.87 -4.91
N LEU A 294 13.38 4.16 -4.78
CA LEU A 294 13.80 4.75 -3.50
C LEU A 294 12.63 5.06 -2.56
N GLY A 295 11.46 5.34 -3.13
CA GLY A 295 10.20 5.66 -2.44
C GLY A 295 9.39 4.43 -2.00
N SER A 296 9.92 3.23 -2.20
CA SER A 296 9.23 1.99 -1.84
C SER A 296 10.17 0.94 -1.23
N ALA A 297 9.57 -0.05 -0.55
CA ALA A 297 10.28 -1.16 0.07
C ALA A 297 9.52 -2.48 -0.03
N ASN A 298 10.28 -3.55 -0.20
CA ASN A 298 9.79 -4.91 -0.33
C ASN A 298 9.75 -5.65 1.01
N ILE A 299 8.95 -6.71 1.03
CA ILE A 299 8.76 -7.62 2.16
C ILE A 299 9.12 -9.04 1.70
N GLU A 300 10.08 -9.66 2.37
CA GLU A 300 10.43 -11.05 2.13
C GLU A 300 9.33 -11.98 2.66
N GLY A 301 9.04 -13.06 1.92
CA GLY A 301 7.98 -13.98 2.28
C GLY A 301 7.99 -15.27 1.47
N SER A 302 7.05 -16.15 1.81
CA SER A 302 6.75 -17.36 1.04
C SER A 302 5.79 -17.05 -0.12
N PRO A 303 5.61 -17.96 -1.10
CA PRO A 303 4.61 -17.76 -2.16
C PRO A 303 3.20 -17.49 -1.65
N LEU A 304 2.79 -18.13 -0.54
CA LEU A 304 1.50 -17.85 0.09
C LEU A 304 1.46 -16.43 0.68
N PHE A 305 2.55 -15.96 1.29
CA PHE A 305 2.62 -14.59 1.79
C PHE A 305 2.46 -13.58 0.66
N HIS A 306 3.14 -13.81 -0.47
CA HIS A 306 3.02 -12.95 -1.65
C HIS A 306 1.58 -12.88 -2.15
N ILE A 307 0.90 -14.02 -2.32
CA ILE A 307 -0.54 -14.07 -2.70
C ILE A 307 -1.42 -13.35 -1.67
N MET A 308 -1.22 -13.60 -0.38
CA MET A 308 -2.02 -12.95 0.66
C MET A 308 -1.77 -11.44 0.74
N SER A 309 -0.61 -10.97 0.27
CA SER A 309 -0.29 -9.55 0.18
C SER A 309 -0.76 -8.88 -1.12
N GLY A 310 -1.41 -9.60 -2.03
CA GLY A 310 -1.71 -9.05 -3.37
C GLY A 310 -0.47 -8.87 -4.25
N ASN A 311 0.62 -9.56 -3.91
CA ASN A 311 2.00 -9.32 -4.34
C ASN A 311 2.56 -7.91 -4.00
N LEU A 312 1.89 -7.12 -3.14
CA LEU A 312 2.43 -5.85 -2.60
C LEU A 312 3.63 -6.05 -1.66
N SER A 313 3.98 -7.29 -1.34
CA SER A 313 5.31 -7.60 -0.82
C SER A 313 6.45 -7.21 -1.79
N HIS A 314 6.14 -7.01 -3.07
CA HIS A 314 7.05 -6.52 -4.11
C HIS A 314 6.66 -5.08 -4.49
N GLN A 315 6.62 -4.19 -3.49
CA GLN A 315 6.18 -2.80 -3.66
C GLN A 315 7.06 -2.02 -4.65
N ILE A 316 8.36 -2.30 -4.71
CA ILE A 316 9.28 -1.69 -5.69
C ILE A 316 8.79 -2.03 -7.11
N GLU A 317 8.61 -3.31 -7.41
CA GLU A 317 8.12 -3.76 -8.71
C GLU A 317 6.72 -3.24 -9.01
N HIS A 318 5.86 -3.19 -7.99
CA HIS A 318 4.51 -2.64 -8.10
C HIS A 318 4.53 -1.16 -8.52
N HIS A 319 5.41 -0.35 -7.95
CA HIS A 319 5.51 1.07 -8.30
C HIS A 319 6.20 1.31 -9.65
N LEU A 320 7.12 0.43 -10.04
CA LEU A 320 7.73 0.46 -11.37
C LEU A 320 6.73 0.06 -12.47
N PHE A 321 5.88 -0.94 -12.20
CA PHE A 321 5.01 -1.59 -13.18
C PHE A 321 3.60 -1.88 -12.63
N PRO A 322 2.85 -0.85 -12.18
CA PRO A 322 1.59 -1.05 -11.47
C PRO A 322 0.52 -1.72 -12.34
N ASP A 323 0.64 -1.59 -13.66
CA ASP A 323 -0.29 -2.10 -14.67
C ASP A 323 0.07 -3.49 -15.21
N LEU A 324 1.11 -4.16 -14.68
CA LEU A 324 1.42 -5.56 -14.99
C LEU A 324 0.84 -6.52 -13.94
N PRO A 325 0.41 -7.75 -14.32
CA PRO A 325 -0.06 -8.76 -13.37
C PRO A 325 0.91 -8.98 -12.21
N ALA A 326 0.45 -8.69 -10.98
CA ALA A 326 1.31 -8.64 -9.81
C ALA A 326 1.98 -9.98 -9.47
N HIS A 327 1.40 -11.11 -9.90
CA HIS A 327 2.01 -12.43 -9.74
C HIS A 327 3.31 -12.62 -10.53
N ARG A 328 3.64 -11.71 -11.47
CA ARG A 328 4.90 -11.68 -12.20
C ARG A 328 6.01 -10.94 -11.43
N TYR A 329 5.66 -10.10 -10.45
CA TYR A 329 6.66 -9.34 -9.69
C TYR A 329 7.75 -10.21 -9.02
N PRO A 330 7.47 -11.40 -8.46
CA PRO A 330 8.52 -12.29 -7.96
C PRO A 330 9.58 -12.68 -9.00
N GLU A 331 9.22 -12.76 -10.27
CA GLU A 331 10.15 -13.08 -11.38
C GLU A 331 10.92 -11.84 -11.85
N MET A 332 10.30 -10.66 -11.72
CA MET A 332 10.90 -9.38 -12.09
C MET A 332 11.89 -8.86 -11.04
N ALA A 333 11.60 -9.10 -9.76
CA ALA A 333 12.35 -8.59 -8.61
C ALA A 333 13.86 -8.90 -8.64
N PRO A 334 14.34 -10.12 -9.01
CA PRO A 334 15.77 -10.38 -9.14
C PRO A 334 16.47 -9.52 -10.20
N VAL A 335 15.77 -9.16 -11.28
CA VAL A 335 16.30 -8.29 -12.34
C VAL A 335 16.41 -6.85 -11.82
N VAL A 336 15.35 -6.34 -11.20
CA VAL A 336 15.33 -5.00 -10.61
C VAL A 336 16.44 -4.87 -9.55
N LYS A 337 16.56 -5.87 -8.67
CA LYS A 337 17.62 -5.92 -7.67
C LYS A 337 19.03 -5.90 -8.28
N ALA A 338 19.28 -6.68 -9.33
CA ALA A 338 20.57 -6.69 -10.02
C ALA A 338 20.88 -5.33 -10.67
N LEU A 339 19.86 -4.64 -11.20
CA LEU A 339 19.99 -3.28 -11.73
C LEU A 339 20.34 -2.28 -10.61
N CYS A 340 19.67 -2.36 -9.46
CA CYS A 340 20.01 -1.55 -8.29
C CYS A 340 21.47 -1.77 -7.87
N GLU A 341 21.91 -3.03 -7.76
CA GLU A 341 23.29 -3.40 -7.41
C GLU A 341 24.31 -2.85 -8.42
N LYS A 342 24.02 -2.93 -9.73
CA LYS A 342 24.86 -2.39 -10.81
C LYS A 342 25.11 -0.90 -10.67
N HIS A 343 24.10 -0.13 -10.25
CA HIS A 343 24.18 1.34 -10.12
C HIS A 343 24.43 1.82 -8.68
N GLY A 344 24.69 0.90 -7.75
CA GLY A 344 24.89 1.22 -6.33
C GLY A 344 23.65 1.75 -5.61
N LEU A 345 22.46 1.57 -6.19
CA LEU A 345 21.20 1.97 -5.59
C LEU A 345 20.76 0.99 -4.49
N PRO A 346 20.14 1.48 -3.40
CA PRO A 346 19.57 0.60 -2.39
C PRO A 346 18.36 -0.14 -2.95
N TYR A 347 18.32 -1.45 -2.73
CA TYR A 347 17.13 -2.27 -2.95
C TYR A 347 16.52 -2.61 -1.58
N ASN A 348 15.60 -1.76 -1.11
CA ASN A 348 15.05 -1.82 0.24
C ASN A 348 14.16 -3.05 0.41
N THR A 349 14.66 -4.09 1.07
CA THR A 349 13.91 -5.33 1.33
C THR A 349 14.18 -5.85 2.74
N GLY A 350 13.22 -6.57 3.32
CA GLY A 350 13.41 -7.25 4.59
C GLY A 350 12.19 -8.03 5.06
N GLY A 351 12.36 -8.83 6.11
CA GLY A 351 11.26 -9.63 6.68
C GLY A 351 10.13 -8.76 7.25
N PHE A 352 8.89 -9.26 7.14
CA PHE A 352 7.66 -8.55 7.54
C PHE A 352 7.74 -7.88 8.92
N PHE A 353 8.15 -8.63 9.96
CA PHE A 353 8.20 -8.10 11.34
C PHE A 353 9.21 -6.95 11.51
N LYS A 354 10.32 -6.98 10.76
CA LYS A 354 11.30 -5.89 10.76
C LYS A 354 10.70 -4.66 10.09
N GLN A 355 10.07 -4.84 8.92
CA GLN A 355 9.45 -3.73 8.19
C GLN A 355 8.35 -3.06 9.02
N ILE A 356 7.38 -3.82 9.52
CA ILE A 356 6.28 -3.24 10.30
C ILE A 356 6.77 -2.66 11.63
N GLY A 357 7.76 -3.28 12.27
CA GLY A 357 8.41 -2.74 13.46
C GLY A 357 9.06 -1.39 13.21
N SER A 358 9.74 -1.22 12.06
CA SER A 358 10.35 0.05 11.67
C SER A 358 9.31 1.14 11.38
N VAL A 359 8.19 0.77 10.73
CA VAL A 359 7.05 1.69 10.48
C VAL A 359 6.49 2.20 11.80
N TRP A 360 6.18 1.31 12.75
CA TRP A 360 5.68 1.73 14.06
C TRP A 360 6.73 2.53 14.83
N GLY A 361 8.00 2.14 14.78
CA GLY A 361 9.10 2.93 15.32
C GLY A 361 9.10 4.37 14.79
N LYS A 362 8.95 4.54 13.47
CA LYS A 362 8.83 5.85 12.80
C LYS A 362 7.61 6.63 13.31
N ILE A 363 6.45 5.98 13.42
CA ILE A 363 5.21 6.58 13.96
C ILE A 363 5.41 7.10 15.39
N PHE A 364 6.02 6.30 16.28
CA PHE A 364 6.30 6.69 17.66
C PHE A 364 7.33 7.82 17.73
N THR A 365 8.40 7.74 16.95
CA THR A 365 9.45 8.78 16.89
C THR A 365 8.85 10.11 16.44
N PHE A 366 8.07 10.13 15.36
CA PHE A 366 7.48 11.37 14.84
C PHE A 366 6.30 11.91 15.62
N ALA A 367 5.81 11.16 16.62
CA ALA A 367 4.87 11.70 17.59
C ALA A 367 5.53 12.78 18.47
N LEU A 368 6.83 12.65 18.73
CA LEU A 368 7.58 13.52 19.63
C LEU A 368 8.12 14.77 18.90
N PRO A 369 8.30 15.90 19.63
CA PRO A 369 8.99 17.08 19.11
C PRO A 369 10.38 16.75 18.55
N PRO A 370 10.81 17.36 17.43
CA PRO A 370 12.11 17.09 16.81
C PRO A 370 13.31 17.29 17.74
N GLY A 371 13.22 18.19 18.73
CA GLY A 371 14.30 18.40 19.70
C GLY A 371 14.53 17.23 20.69
N LEU A 372 13.62 16.24 20.72
CA LEU A 372 13.69 15.08 21.61
C LEU A 372 14.10 13.79 20.90
N VAL A 373 14.15 13.79 19.57
CA VAL A 373 14.40 12.62 18.74
C VAL A 373 15.37 12.98 17.61
N SER A 374 16.35 12.11 17.36
CA SER A 374 17.16 12.17 16.14
C SER A 374 16.62 11.14 15.16
N SER A 375 16.33 11.52 13.91
CA SER A 375 16.14 10.52 12.84
C SER A 375 17.47 10.25 12.17
N ASP A 376 17.70 8.98 11.83
CA ASP A 376 18.73 8.62 10.86
C ASP A 376 18.12 8.76 9.46
N THR A 377 18.39 9.87 8.78
CA THR A 377 18.09 10.01 7.33
C THR A 377 19.06 9.10 6.57
N PRO A 378 18.58 8.18 5.69
CA PRO A 378 19.48 7.42 4.84
C PRO A 378 20.36 8.36 3.99
N PRO A 379 21.60 7.97 3.64
CA PRO A 379 22.38 8.72 2.68
C PRO A 379 21.59 8.87 1.37
N GLY A 380 21.37 10.12 0.94
CA GLY A 380 20.54 10.43 -0.21
C GLY A 380 21.14 9.93 -1.52
N VAL A 381 20.29 9.76 -2.54
CA VAL A 381 20.73 9.57 -3.92
C VAL A 381 20.69 10.95 -4.60
N ILE A 382 21.81 11.36 -5.19
CA ILE A 382 21.93 12.60 -5.95
C ILE A 382 21.93 12.25 -7.43
N VAL A 383 21.05 12.87 -8.21
CA VAL A 383 20.99 12.71 -9.67
C VAL A 383 21.60 13.92 -10.36
N GLU A 384 22.61 13.70 -11.20
CA GLU A 384 23.15 14.74 -12.09
C GLU A 384 22.24 14.91 -13.31
N ARG A 385 21.40 15.95 -13.27
CA ARG A 385 20.37 16.19 -14.30
C ARG A 385 20.90 16.69 -15.64
N GLN A 386 22.15 17.16 -15.68
CA GLN A 386 22.78 17.63 -16.91
C GLN A 386 23.92 16.71 -17.29
N LYS A 387 24.02 16.43 -18.59
CA LYS A 387 25.20 15.77 -19.13
C LYS A 387 26.41 16.67 -18.87
N THR A 388 27.36 16.21 -18.07
CA THR A 388 28.63 16.92 -17.86
C THR A 388 29.27 17.13 -19.22
N ALA A 389 29.48 18.38 -19.63
CA ALA A 389 30.08 18.69 -20.92
C ALA A 389 31.48 18.08 -20.96
N ALA A 390 31.72 17.19 -21.93
CA ALA A 390 33.01 16.55 -22.17
C ALA A 390 34.06 17.51 -22.71
#